data_AF-A0A2K1JXM7-F1
#
_entry.id   AF-A0A2K1JXM7-F1
#
_cell.length_a   1.000
_cell.length_b   1.000
_cell.length_c   1.000
_cell.angle_alpha   90.00
_cell.angle_beta   90.00
_cell.angle_gamma   90.00
#
_symmetry.space_group_name_H-M   'P 1'
#
loop_
_entity.id
_entity.type
_entity.pdbx_description
1 polymer ?
#
loop_
_entity_poly.entity_id
_entity_poly.type
_entity_poly.pdbx_seq_one_letter_code
_entity_poly.pdbx_strand_id
1 'polypeptide(L)' 'ERGPLPKVIAIDIMLQITCGVCYMHDMKATHCDLQLDNFIINLIDVPKVNDIYVHVKLYDFSISKVEVKDNL' A
#
# COMPACT_ATOMS: atom_id res chain seq x y z
N GLU A 1 -5.36 13.68 20.94
CA GLU A 1 -5.70 13.01 19.67
C GLU A 1 -4.92 13.66 18.55
N ARG A 2 -4.38 12.90 17.58
CA ARG A 2 -3.80 13.50 16.37
C ARG A 2 -4.94 13.87 15.43
N GLY A 3 -4.91 15.09 14.89
CA GLY A 3 -5.88 15.54 13.89
C GLY A 3 -5.82 14.73 12.60
N PRO A 4 -6.78 14.92 11.68
CA PRO A 4 -6.81 14.19 10.41
C PRO A 4 -5.54 14.44 9.59
N LEU A 5 -5.13 13.43 8.81
CA LEU A 5 -4.03 13.57 7.86
C LEU A 5 -4.29 14.72 6.87
N PRO A 6 -3.27 15.52 6.50
CA PRO A 6 -3.38 16.46 5.40
C PRO A 6 -3.86 15.77 4.13
N LYS A 7 -4.79 16.38 3.40
CA LYS A 7 -5.42 15.79 2.20
C LYS A 7 -4.40 15.32 1.16
N VAL A 8 -3.35 16.10 0.94
CA VAL A 8 -2.29 15.76 -0.04
C VAL A 8 -1.59 14.47 0.35
N ILE A 9 -1.26 14.30 1.64
CA ILE A 9 -0.62 13.08 2.14
C ILE A 9 -1.58 11.89 2.05
N ALA A 10 -2.86 12.09 2.37
CA ALA A 10 -3.86 11.03 2.25
C ALA A 10 -4.04 10.55 0.79
N ILE A 11 -4.02 11.47 -0.17
CA ILE A 11 -4.09 11.14 -1.61
C ILE A 11 -2.85 10.35 -2.03
N ASP A 12 -1.65 10.77 -1.60
CA ASP A 12 -0.40 10.07 -1.92
C ASP A 12 -0.36 8.65 -1.35
N ILE A 13 -0.78 8.47 -0.08
CA ILE A 13 -0.94 7.15 0.54
C ILE A 13 -1.90 6.27 -0.25
N MET A 14 -3.09 6.80 -0.59
CA MET A 14 -4.10 6.04 -1.32
C MET A 14 -3.62 5.65 -2.71
N LEU A 15 -2.86 6.52 -3.39
CA LEU A 15 -2.28 6.22 -4.69
C LEU A 15 -1.27 5.07 -4.62
N GLN A 16 -0.40 5.06 -3.61
CA GLN A 16 0.56 3.96 -3.43
C GLN A 16 -0.13 2.63 -3.14
N ILE A 17 -1.17 2.64 -2.30
CA ILE A 17 -1.97 1.45 -1.99
C ILE A 17 -2.65 0.91 -3.25
N THR A 18 -3.34 1.76 -4.02
CA THR A 18 -4.05 1.31 -5.22
C THR A 18 -3.08 0.81 -6.28
N CYS A 19 -1.94 1.47 -6.49
CA CYS A 19 -0.90 0.96 -7.39
C CYS A 19 -0.41 -0.43 -6.99
N GLY A 20 -0.13 -0.65 -5.70
CA GLY A 20 0.31 -1.96 -5.19
C GLY A 20 -0.74 -3.05 -5.36
N VAL A 21 -2.00 -2.75 -5.05
CA VAL A 21 -3.13 -3.70 -5.21
C VAL A 21 -3.42 -3.99 -6.68
N CYS A 22 -3.38 -2.98 -7.56
CA CYS A 22 -3.52 -3.17 -9.01
C CYS A 22 -2.45 -4.13 -9.53
N TYR A 23 -1.19 -3.92 -9.13
CA TYR A 23 -0.10 -4.83 -9.50
C TYR A 23 -0.37 -6.27 -9.03
N MET A 24 -0.85 -6.47 -7.79
CA MET A 24 -1.21 -7.81 -7.32
C MET A 24 -2.30 -8.46 -8.19
N HIS A 25 -3.34 -7.70 -8.54
CA HIS A 25 -4.43 -8.21 -9.38
C HIS A 25 -3.96 -8.54 -10.80
N ASP A 26 -3.04 -7.76 -11.38
CA ASP A 26 -2.39 -8.08 -12.65
C ASP A 26 -1.62 -9.40 -12.58
N MET A 27 -1.00 -9.66 -11.42
CA MET A 27 -0.32 -10.92 -11.09
C MET A 27 -1.26 -12.06 -10.68
N LYS A 28 -2.58 -11.87 -10.83
CA LYS A 28 -3.62 -12.84 -10.41
C LYS A 28 -3.52 -13.22 -8.93
N ALA A 29 -3.09 -12.27 -8.11
CA ALA A 29 -2.98 -12.41 -6.67
C ALA A 29 -3.96 -11.46 -5.96
N THR A 30 -4.56 -11.94 -4.87
CA THR A 30 -5.44 -11.14 -4.00
C THR A 30 -4.90 -11.21 -2.58
N HIS A 31 -4.71 -10.05 -1.93
CA HIS A 31 -4.16 -9.99 -0.57
C HIS A 31 -5.06 -10.67 0.47
N CYS A 32 -6.38 -10.51 0.30
CA CYS A 32 -7.45 -11.00 1.20
C CYS A 32 -7.53 -10.35 2.60
N ASP A 33 -6.54 -9.58 3.03
CA ASP A 33 -6.58 -8.84 4.31
C ASP A 33 -6.14 -7.37 4.19
N LEU A 34 -6.88 -6.56 3.42
CA LEU A 34 -6.56 -5.13 3.24
C LEU A 34 -7.14 -4.30 4.38
N GLN A 35 -6.49 -4.36 5.54
CA GLN A 35 -6.79 -3.53 6.71
C GLN A 35 -5.64 -2.58 7.04
N LEU A 36 -5.92 -1.51 7.80
CA LEU A 36 -4.94 -0.46 8.11
C LEU A 36 -3.68 -1.02 8.79
N ASP A 37 -3.85 -2.02 9.65
CA ASP A 37 -2.75 -2.64 10.36
C ASP A 37 -1.73 -3.24 9.39
N ASN A 38 -2.15 -3.74 8.23
CA ASN A 38 -1.28 -4.37 7.23
C ASN A 38 -0.53 -3.38 6.31
N PHE A 39 -0.59 -2.08 6.59
CA PHE A 39 0.17 -1.07 5.86
C PHE A 39 1.26 -0.44 6.74
N ILE A 40 2.50 -0.60 6.33
CA ILE A 40 3.65 0.06 6.93
C ILE A 40 3.83 1.41 6.25
N ILE A 41 3.78 2.48 7.03
CA ILE A 41 4.00 3.85 6.58
C ILE A 41 5.38 4.31 7.09
N ASN A 42 6.26 4.70 6.16
CA ASN A 42 7.56 5.26 6.47
C ASN A 42 7.63 6.71 6.00
N LEU A 43 7.89 7.64 6.92
CA LEU A 43 8.13 9.05 6.56
C LEU A 43 9.60 9.22 6.21
N ILE A 44 9.85 9.68 4.99
CA ILE A 44 11.19 10.00 4.51
C ILE A 44 11.29 11.52 4.46
N ASP A 45 12.07 12.07 5.37
CA ASP A 45 12.49 13.46 5.29
C ASP A 45 13.54 13.56 4.16
N VAL A 46 13.31 14.44 3.19
CA VAL A 46 14.20 14.65 2.06
C VAL A 46 14.87 16.01 2.25
N PRO A 47 16.06 16.12 2.87
CA PRO A 47 16.60 17.41 3.33
C PRO A 47 16.84 18.45 2.22
N LYS A 48 16.84 18.03 0.95
CA LYS A 48 17.09 18.89 -0.22
C LYS A 48 15.83 19.51 -0.82
N VAL A 49 14.66 18.96 -0.50
CA VAL A 49 13.36 19.39 -1.01
C VAL A 49 12.54 19.52 0.26
N ASN A 50 12.22 20.72 0.74
CA ASN A 50 11.48 20.93 1.99
C ASN A 50 10.06 20.32 1.92
N ASP A 51 9.99 19.00 1.83
CA ASP A 51 8.83 18.22 1.45
C ASP A 51 8.94 16.88 2.19
N ILE A 52 7.79 16.44 2.70
CA ILE A 52 7.68 15.23 3.50
C ILE A 52 7.16 14.16 2.57
N TYR A 53 8.00 13.19 2.25
CA TYR A 53 7.58 12.08 1.41
C TYR A 53 7.16 10.89 2.27
N VAL A 54 6.07 10.24 1.87
CA VAL A 54 5.55 9.06 2.58
C VAL A 54 5.74 7.84 1.68
N HIS A 55 6.30 6.78 2.24
CA HIS A 55 6.39 5.47 1.61
C HIS A 55 5.42 4.51 2.28
N VAL A 56 4.51 3.92 1.51
CA VAL A 56 3.56 2.94 2.01
C VAL A 56 3.90 1.57 1.44
N LYS A 57 3.97 0.56 2.31
CA LYS A 57 4.18 -0.85 1.91
C LYS A 57 3.10 -1.73 2.52
N LEU A 58 2.53 -2.60 1.70
CA LEU A 58 1.64 -3.67 2.15
C LEU A 58 2.48 -4.83 2.71
N TYR A 59 2.05 -5.40 3.83
CA TYR A 59 2.64 -6.60 4.43
C TYR A 59 1.56 -7.62 4.83
N ASP A 60 2.01 -8.78 5.30
CA ASP A 60 1.18 -9.91 5.74
C ASP A 60 0.39 -10.62 4.63
N PHE A 61 1.13 -11.27 3.74
CA PHE A 61 0.58 -12.07 2.66
C PHE A 61 0.18 -13.49 3.10
N SER A 62 0.06 -13.75 4.40
CA SER A 62 -0.13 -15.11 4.94
C SER A 62 -1.41 -15.78 4.43
N ILE A 63 -2.46 -15.01 4.19
CA ILE A 63 -3.75 -15.49 3.65
C ILE A 63 -3.99 -15.09 2.19
N SER A 64 -2.97 -14.55 1.52
CA SER A 64 -3.07 -14.17 0.12
C SER A 64 -3.34 -15.37 -0.77
N LYS A 65 -4.11 -15.15 -1.84
CA LYS A 65 -4.44 -16.17 -2.83
C LYS A 65 -3.82 -15.82 -4.16
N VAL A 66 -3.30 -16.82 -4.86
CA VAL A 66 -2.84 -16.71 -6.24
C VAL A 66 -3.69 -17.66 -7.08
N GLU A 67 -4.25 -17.16 -8.17
CA GLU A 67 -4.95 -18.01 -9.13
C GLU A 67 -3.94 -18.92 -9.82
N VAL A 68 -3.97 -20.21 -9.47
CA VAL A 68 -3.23 -21.24 -10.20
C VAL A 68 -4.12 -21.65 -11.37
N LYS A 69 -3.63 -21.48 -12.59
CA LYS A 69 -4.29 -22.10 -13.75
C LYS A 69 -4.12 -23.61 -13.60
N ASP A 70 -5.20 -24.30 -13.26
CA ASP A 70 -5.25 -25.75 -13.40
C ASP A 70 -5.03 -26.05 -14.89
N ASN A 71 -3.92 -26.69 -15.22
CA ASN A 71 -3.68 -27.21 -16.56
C ASN A 71 -4.64 -28.39 -16.77
N LEU A 72 -5.87 -28.08 -17.20
CA LEU A 72 -6.83 -29.07 -17.70
C LEU A 72 -6.39 -29.60 -19.08
#